data_AF-A0A662J4K3-F1
#
_entry.id   AF-A0A662J4K3-F1
#
_cell.length_a   1.000
_cell.length_b   1.000
_cell.length_c   1.000
_cell.angle_alpha   90.00
_cell.angle_beta   90.00
_cell.angle_gamma   90.00
#
_symmetry.space_group_name_H-M   'P 1'
#
loop_
_entity.id
_entity.type
_entity.pdbx_description
1 polymer ?
#
loop_
_entity_poly.entity_id
_entity_poly.type
_entity_poly.pdbx_seq_one_letter_code
_entity_poly.pdbx_strand_id
1 'polypeptide(L)'
;MKLETQKVQTSLRLSPDLLRRFQRYVKEGFGKLRGAQELALNDAVKLWVSLIERQDDVFFGFIETKDGWRGYRVLFMDEALRLLDNLRNANMMLVWGAVHPPLLEGLLALNPVKVFLAKRGAVWQRREVNERDPALLVKRLYEGGNEILMVLEDRRIASISPKGFAVEEDVGGLLIKRLLPSQDIEDAAYNFG
;
A
#
# COMPACT_ATOMS: atom_id res chain seq x y z
N MET A 1 17.90 11.26 16.11
CA MET A 1 18.29 12.32 15.15
C MET A 1 17.10 12.56 14.23
N LYS A 2 16.47 13.74 14.22
CA LYS A 2 15.40 14.03 13.25
C LYS A 2 16.09 14.35 11.92
N LEU A 3 15.92 13.49 10.91
CA LEU A 3 16.24 13.85 9.54
C LEU A 3 15.26 14.96 9.13
N GLU A 4 15.72 16.20 9.15
CA GLU A 4 15.00 17.29 8.50
C GLU A 4 14.99 16.99 7.01
N THR A 5 13.86 16.50 6.50
CA THR A 5 13.66 16.32 5.07
C THR A 5 13.68 17.70 4.41
N GLN A 6 14.80 18.03 3.77
CA GLN A 6 14.93 19.25 2.99
C GLN A 6 13.90 19.22 1.86
N LYS A 7 12.88 20.09 1.96
CA LYS A 7 11.89 20.22 0.88
C LYS A 7 12.53 20.93 -0.30
N VAL A 8 12.77 20.19 -1.37
CA VAL A 8 13.22 20.75 -2.65
C VAL A 8 12.00 21.27 -3.41
N GLN A 9 12.00 22.56 -3.75
CA GLN A 9 10.99 23.13 -4.62
C GLN A 9 11.44 23.02 -6.08
N THR A 10 10.62 22.38 -6.91
CA THR A 10 10.87 22.23 -8.35
C THR A 10 9.72 22.86 -9.12
N SER A 11 10.05 23.63 -10.15
CA SER A 11 9.07 24.22 -11.06
C SER A 11 9.08 23.49 -12.41
N LEU A 12 7.90 23.09 -12.88
CA LEU A 12 7.73 22.42 -14.18
C LEU A 12 6.93 23.32 -15.13
N ARG A 13 7.36 23.37 -16.39
CA ARG A 13 6.59 24.02 -17.47
C ARG A 13 5.83 22.93 -18.22
N LEU A 14 4.51 22.98 -18.15
CA LEU A 14 3.62 22.09 -18.90
C LEU A 14 2.93 22.88 -20.02
N SER A 15 2.61 22.23 -21.13
CA SER A 15 1.73 22.84 -22.12
C SER A 15 0.36 23.13 -21.48
N PRO A 16 -0.35 24.19 -21.93
CA PRO A 16 -1.66 24.54 -21.37
C PRO A 16 -2.65 23.37 -21.40
N ASP A 17 -2.60 22.54 -22.44
CA ASP A 17 -3.50 21.39 -22.62
C ASP A 17 -3.20 20.28 -21.61
N LEU A 18 -1.92 19.97 -21.40
CA LEU A 18 -1.49 18.95 -20.43
C LEU A 18 -1.83 19.39 -19.00
N LEU A 19 -1.58 20.67 -18.68
CA LEU A 19 -1.95 21.21 -17.37
C LEU A 19 -3.45 21.11 -17.13
N ARG A 20 -4.30 21.48 -18.10
CA ARG A 20 -5.77 21.37 -17.96
C ARG A 20 -6.21 19.92 -17.76
N ARG A 21 -5.65 18.97 -18.51
CA ARG A 21 -5.95 17.54 -18.34
C ARG A 21 -5.54 17.03 -16.96
N PHE A 22 -4.32 17.35 -16.53
CA PHE A 22 -3.84 16.98 -15.19
C PHE A 22 -4.73 17.54 -14.09
N GLN A 23 -5.02 18.84 -14.12
CA GLN A 23 -5.88 19.49 -13.13
C GLN A 23 -7.29 18.90 -13.11
N ARG A 24 -7.85 18.54 -14.27
CA ARG A 24 -9.14 17.86 -14.33
C ARG A 24 -9.10 16.53 -13.56
N TYR A 25 -8.12 15.66 -13.83
CA TYR A 25 -7.99 14.38 -13.12
C TYR A 25 -7.71 14.54 -11.63
N VAL A 26 -6.89 15.53 -11.25
CA VAL A 26 -6.65 15.86 -9.83
C VAL A 26 -7.96 16.28 -9.16
N LYS A 27 -8.77 17.13 -9.80
CA LYS A 27 -10.06 17.56 -9.25
C LYS A 27 -11.06 16.40 -9.15
N GLU A 28 -11.09 15.51 -10.14
CA GLU A 28 -11.93 14.30 -10.13
C GLU A 28 -11.52 13.32 -9.01
N GLY A 29 -10.20 13.09 -8.82
CA GLY A 29 -9.69 12.14 -7.84
C GLY A 29 -9.63 12.67 -6.39
N PHE A 30 -9.29 13.95 -6.21
CA PHE A 30 -9.08 14.56 -4.88
C PHE A 30 -10.17 15.54 -4.45
N GLY A 31 -11.13 15.87 -5.33
CA GLY A 31 -12.19 16.86 -5.08
C GLY A 31 -11.71 18.32 -5.02
N LYS A 32 -10.39 18.57 -5.04
CA LYS A 32 -9.77 19.89 -4.94
C LYS A 32 -8.47 19.96 -5.75
N LEU A 33 -8.03 21.18 -6.07
CA LEU A 33 -6.77 21.41 -6.79
C LEU A 33 -5.62 21.83 -5.86
N ARG A 34 -5.85 22.84 -5.02
CA ARG A 34 -4.81 23.42 -4.16
C ARG A 34 -4.27 22.35 -3.20
N GLY A 35 -2.94 22.16 -3.19
CA GLY A 35 -2.24 21.13 -2.43
C GLY A 35 -2.33 19.71 -3.02
N ALA A 36 -3.44 19.35 -3.67
CA ALA A 36 -3.60 18.03 -4.30
C ALA A 36 -2.74 17.86 -5.56
N GLN A 37 -2.43 18.94 -6.28
CA GLN A 37 -1.56 18.88 -7.46
C GLN A 37 -0.15 18.42 -7.12
N GLU A 38 0.45 18.94 -6.03
CA GLU A 38 1.78 18.55 -5.60
C GLU A 38 1.82 17.08 -5.18
N LEU A 39 0.81 16.64 -4.41
CA LEU A 39 0.66 15.25 -4.00
C LEU A 39 0.50 14.31 -5.20
N ALA A 40 -0.41 14.63 -6.12
CA ALA A 40 -0.65 13.81 -7.31
C ALA A 40 0.58 13.74 -8.23
N LEU A 41 1.31 14.85 -8.37
CA LEU A 41 2.54 14.86 -9.14
C LEU A 41 3.64 14.03 -8.47
N ASN A 42 3.80 14.15 -7.15
CA ASN A 42 4.76 13.35 -6.39
C ASN A 42 4.47 11.85 -6.51
N ASP A 43 3.20 11.45 -6.34
CA ASP A 43 2.77 10.07 -6.47
C ASP A 43 2.98 9.54 -7.91
N ALA A 44 2.71 10.36 -8.93
CA ALA A 44 2.97 10.00 -10.33
C ALA A 44 4.46 9.82 -10.62
N VAL A 45 5.33 10.68 -10.08
CA VAL A 45 6.79 10.56 -10.23
C VAL A 45 7.30 9.30 -9.54
N LYS A 46 6.84 8.99 -8.32
CA LYS A 46 7.21 7.75 -7.62
C LYS A 46 6.85 6.51 -8.43
N LEU A 47 5.63 6.49 -8.96
CA LEU A 47 5.16 5.38 -9.79
C LEU A 47 6.01 5.26 -11.06
N TRP A 48 6.32 6.38 -11.72
CA TRP A 48 7.16 6.40 -12.91
C TRP A 48 8.58 5.91 -12.63
N VAL A 49 9.24 6.40 -11.56
CA VAL A 49 10.58 5.93 -11.15
C VAL A 49 10.57 4.42 -10.89
N SER A 50 9.57 3.93 -10.14
CA SER A 50 9.43 2.49 -9.86
C SER A 50 9.24 1.67 -11.15
N LEU A 51 8.39 2.14 -12.09
CA LEU A 51 8.12 1.45 -13.36
C LEU A 51 9.33 1.43 -14.31
N ILE A 52 10.09 2.52 -14.38
CA ILE A 52 11.20 2.68 -15.32
C ILE A 52 12.50 2.08 -14.77
N GLU A 53 12.85 2.41 -13.54
CA GLU A 53 14.14 2.03 -12.97
C GLU A 53 14.08 0.66 -12.27
N ARG A 54 12.88 0.18 -11.89
CA ARG A 54 12.64 -1.09 -11.17
C ARG A 54 13.48 -1.25 -9.89
N GLN A 55 13.97 -0.15 -9.32
CA GLN A 55 14.85 -0.17 -8.16
C GLN A 55 14.10 0.13 -6.87
N ASP A 56 13.03 0.92 -6.93
CA ASP A 56 12.27 1.31 -5.76
C ASP A 56 10.91 0.62 -5.69
N ASP A 57 10.73 -0.13 -4.61
CA ASP A 57 9.46 -0.77 -4.28
C ASP A 57 8.48 0.29 -3.77
N VAL A 58 7.41 0.48 -4.55
CA VAL A 58 6.32 1.39 -4.20
C VAL A 58 5.04 0.62 -3.97
N PHE A 59 4.31 1.08 -2.96
CA PHE A 59 2.95 0.66 -2.69
C PHE A 59 1.99 1.68 -3.28
N PHE A 60 1.04 1.21 -4.08
CA PHE A 60 -0.07 1.98 -4.58
C PHE A 60 -1.38 1.47 -4.00
N GLY A 61 -2.21 2.36 -3.48
CA GLY A 61 -3.50 1.94 -2.98
C GLY A 61 -4.26 3.02 -2.26
N PHE A 62 -5.38 2.62 -1.70
CA PHE A 62 -6.25 3.50 -0.93
C PHE A 62 -5.84 3.47 0.54
N ILE A 63 -5.68 4.64 1.15
CA ILE A 63 -5.45 4.76 2.60
C ILE A 63 -6.46 5.73 3.24
N GLU A 64 -6.72 5.49 4.52
CA GLU A 64 -7.43 6.35 5.43
C GLU A 64 -6.59 6.43 6.72
N THR A 65 -6.29 7.65 7.16
CA THR A 65 -5.48 7.91 8.37
C THR A 65 -6.37 8.37 9.51
N LYS A 66 -5.91 8.22 10.76
CA LYS A 66 -6.62 8.68 11.96
C LYS A 66 -6.81 10.20 12.00
N ASP A 67 -5.90 10.94 11.35
CA ASP A 67 -6.00 12.39 11.18
C ASP A 67 -7.04 12.85 10.13
N GLY A 68 -7.79 11.91 9.54
CA GLY A 68 -8.89 12.20 8.62
C GLY A 68 -8.49 12.35 7.14
N TRP A 69 -7.22 12.11 6.79
CA TRP A 69 -6.82 12.01 5.39
C TRP A 69 -7.38 10.72 4.78
N ARG A 70 -7.97 10.80 3.57
CA ARG A 70 -8.57 9.66 2.86
C ARG A 70 -8.37 9.81 1.34
N GLY A 71 -7.89 8.75 0.67
CA GLY A 71 -7.68 8.76 -0.78
C GLY A 71 -6.66 7.73 -1.29
N TYR A 72 -6.36 7.79 -2.58
CA TYR A 72 -5.29 6.98 -3.19
C TYR A 72 -3.91 7.63 -3.00
N ARG A 73 -2.87 6.82 -2.74
CA ARG A 73 -1.47 7.22 -2.64
C ARG A 73 -0.52 6.26 -3.34
N VAL A 74 0.65 6.78 -3.70
CA VAL A 74 1.86 6.01 -3.97
C VAL A 74 2.88 6.29 -2.87
N LEU A 75 3.32 5.25 -2.18
CA LEU A 75 4.23 5.33 -1.03
C LEU A 75 5.47 4.49 -1.29
N PHE A 76 6.65 5.03 -0.97
CA PHE A 76 7.82 4.19 -0.75
C PHE A 76 7.67 3.37 0.53
N MET A 77 8.52 2.36 0.70
CA MET A 77 8.53 1.51 1.89
C MET A 77 8.66 2.33 3.20
N ASP A 78 9.59 3.28 3.27
CA ASP A 78 9.81 4.08 4.48
C ASP A 78 8.60 4.97 4.82
N GLU A 79 7.92 5.51 3.81
CA GLU A 79 6.68 6.25 3.97
C GLU A 79 5.54 5.36 4.45
N ALA A 80 5.41 4.14 3.90
CA ALA A 80 4.42 3.17 4.35
C ALA A 80 4.64 2.80 5.82
N LEU A 81 5.89 2.52 6.22
CA LEU A 81 6.27 2.21 7.61
C LEU A 81 5.92 3.34 8.58
N ARG A 82 6.24 4.59 8.23
CA ARG A 82 5.92 5.77 9.06
C ARG A 82 4.43 6.00 9.21
N LEU A 83 3.63 5.52 8.27
CA LEU A 83 2.18 5.69 8.30
C LEU A 83 1.46 4.60 9.10
N LEU A 84 2.06 3.42 9.30
CA LEU A 84 1.38 2.25 9.88
C LEU A 84 0.59 2.56 11.16
N ASP A 85 1.20 3.26 12.12
CA ASP A 85 0.56 3.59 13.41
C ASP A 85 -0.60 4.61 13.27
N ASN A 86 -0.58 5.38 12.19
CA ASN A 86 -1.59 6.38 11.85
C ASN A 86 -2.63 5.87 10.84
N LEU A 87 -2.50 4.63 10.33
CA LEU A 87 -3.49 4.06 9.43
C LEU A 87 -4.74 3.64 10.22
N ARG A 88 -5.90 4.06 9.70
CA ARG A 88 -7.21 3.54 10.09
C ARG A 88 -7.66 2.44 9.13
N ASN A 89 -7.44 2.64 7.83
CA ASN A 89 -7.70 1.64 6.82
C ASN A 89 -6.69 1.78 5.69
N ALA A 90 -6.19 0.67 5.16
CA ALA A 90 -5.36 0.68 3.98
C ALA A 90 -5.58 -0.59 3.16
N ASN A 91 -5.58 -0.43 1.84
CA ASN A 91 -5.46 -1.53 0.90
C ASN A 91 -4.42 -1.13 -0.15
N MET A 92 -3.20 -1.62 0.04
CA MET A 92 -2.00 -1.18 -0.65
C MET A 92 -1.43 -2.34 -1.46
N MET A 93 -1.33 -2.18 -2.77
CA MET A 93 -0.71 -3.14 -3.67
C MET A 93 0.72 -2.72 -3.97
N LEU A 94 1.60 -3.71 -4.02
CA LEU A 94 2.96 -3.54 -4.44
C LEU A 94 3.00 -3.47 -5.97
N VAL A 95 3.57 -2.39 -6.52
CA VAL A 95 3.64 -2.18 -7.98
C VAL A 95 4.76 -3.04 -8.58
N TRP A 96 5.93 -2.99 -7.97
CA TRP A 96 7.09 -3.81 -8.30
C TRP A 96 7.75 -4.30 -7.01
N GLY A 97 8.47 -5.42 -7.13
CA GLY A 97 9.33 -5.94 -6.07
C GLY A 97 8.69 -6.99 -5.19
N ALA A 98 9.12 -6.99 -3.92
CA ALA A 98 8.69 -7.97 -2.93
C ALA A 98 8.33 -7.31 -1.59
N VAL A 99 7.48 -7.97 -0.80
CA VAL A 99 7.27 -7.62 0.59
C VAL A 99 8.55 -7.91 1.37
N HIS A 100 9.03 -6.91 2.10
CA HIS A 100 10.28 -7.00 2.87
C HIS A 100 10.03 -7.17 4.37
N PRO A 101 11.02 -7.72 5.11
CA PRO A 101 10.92 -7.90 6.57
C PRO A 101 10.52 -6.64 7.35
N PRO A 102 10.98 -5.41 7.03
CA PRO A 102 10.59 -4.21 7.76
C PRO A 102 9.08 -3.94 7.76
N LEU A 103 8.38 -4.23 6.66
CA LEU A 103 6.91 -4.07 6.61
C LEU A 103 6.23 -5.02 7.59
N LEU A 104 6.70 -6.28 7.62
CA LEU A 104 6.19 -7.27 8.57
C LEU A 104 6.50 -6.89 10.01
N GLU A 105 7.70 -6.38 10.28
CA GLU A 105 8.09 -5.88 11.59
C GLU A 105 7.17 -4.74 12.05
N GLY A 106 6.93 -3.74 11.19
CA GLY A 106 6.01 -2.64 11.48
C GLY A 106 4.58 -3.10 11.74
N LEU A 107 4.09 -4.09 11.00
CA LEU A 107 2.74 -4.65 11.20
C LEU A 107 2.66 -5.53 12.47
N LEU A 108 3.73 -6.23 12.82
CA LEU A 108 3.83 -6.98 14.08
C LEU A 108 3.89 -6.05 15.30
N ALA A 109 4.42 -4.84 15.15
CA ALA A 109 4.44 -3.82 16.20
C ALA A 109 3.02 -3.33 16.58
N LEU A 110 2.01 -3.58 15.74
CA LEU A 110 0.59 -3.42 16.09
C LEU A 110 0.10 -4.43 17.14
N ASN A 111 0.99 -5.29 17.66
CA ASN A 111 0.77 -6.26 18.73
C ASN A 111 -0.40 -7.24 18.47
N PRO A 112 -0.44 -7.96 17.33
CA PRO A 112 -1.46 -8.97 17.12
C PRO A 112 -1.30 -10.12 18.13
N VAL A 113 -2.42 -10.61 18.66
CA VAL A 113 -2.48 -11.77 19.56
C VAL A 113 -2.17 -13.05 18.79
N LYS A 114 -2.67 -13.17 17.56
CA LYS A 114 -2.46 -14.36 16.70
C LYS A 114 -1.96 -13.97 15.32
N VAL A 115 -1.11 -14.83 14.76
CA VAL A 115 -0.65 -14.75 13.38
C VAL A 115 -1.02 -16.06 12.70
N PHE A 116 -1.65 -15.97 11.53
CA PHE A 116 -2.03 -17.14 10.73
C PHE A 116 -1.33 -17.09 9.38
N LEU A 117 -0.91 -18.26 8.92
CA LEU A 117 -0.70 -18.50 7.49
C LEU A 117 -2.01 -18.98 6.89
N ALA A 118 -2.47 -18.29 5.87
CA ALA A 118 -3.64 -18.65 5.10
C ALA A 118 -3.20 -19.02 3.68
N LYS A 119 -3.75 -20.11 3.15
CA LYS A 119 -3.52 -20.50 1.76
C LYS A 119 -4.85 -20.56 1.03
N ARG A 120 -4.89 -19.92 -0.14
CA ARG A 120 -6.05 -19.94 -1.01
C ARG A 120 -5.98 -21.15 -1.95
N GLY A 121 -6.87 -22.11 -1.73
CA GLY A 121 -7.14 -23.24 -2.63
C GLY A 121 -8.64 -23.36 -2.91
N ALA A 122 -9.13 -24.57 -3.18
CA ALA A 122 -10.58 -24.83 -3.27
C ALA A 122 -11.30 -24.57 -1.93
N VAL A 123 -10.59 -24.77 -0.81
CA VAL A 123 -11.01 -24.41 0.55
C VAL A 123 -9.90 -23.57 1.17
N TRP A 124 -10.27 -22.54 1.94
CA TRP A 124 -9.31 -21.75 2.71
C TRP A 124 -8.70 -22.62 3.82
N GLN A 125 -7.37 -22.78 3.78
CA GLN A 125 -6.63 -23.43 4.85
C GLN A 125 -5.97 -22.34 5.69
N ARG A 126 -6.20 -22.37 7.01
CA ARG A 126 -5.58 -21.43 7.96
C ARG A 126 -4.84 -22.22 9.02
N ARG A 127 -3.61 -21.82 9.31
CA ARG A 127 -2.77 -22.41 10.35
C ARG A 127 -2.20 -21.30 11.21
N GLU A 128 -2.47 -21.34 12.51
CA GLU A 128 -1.84 -20.46 13.47
C GLU A 128 -0.33 -20.75 13.53
N VAL A 129 0.47 -19.69 13.57
CA VAL A 129 1.91 -19.78 13.72
C VAL A 129 2.35 -18.97 14.92
N ASN A 130 3.19 -19.58 15.76
CA ASN A 130 3.85 -18.89 16.86
C ASN A 130 5.09 -18.10 16.40
N GLU A 131 5.40 -18.16 15.11
CA GLU A 131 6.54 -17.46 14.53
C GLU A 131 6.31 -15.94 14.55
N ARG A 132 7.30 -15.21 15.04
CA ARG A 132 7.31 -13.74 15.09
C ARG A 132 8.53 -13.14 14.40
N ASP A 133 9.47 -13.96 13.92
CA ASP A 133 10.58 -13.52 13.08
C ASP A 133 10.04 -13.01 11.71
N PRO A 134 10.19 -11.70 11.42
CA PRO A 134 9.73 -11.14 10.15
C PRO A 134 10.38 -11.81 8.93
N ALA A 135 11.66 -12.20 9.01
CA ALA A 135 12.36 -12.82 7.88
C ALA A 135 11.80 -14.21 7.57
N LEU A 136 11.49 -15.01 8.60
CA LEU A 136 10.88 -16.32 8.39
C LEU A 136 9.44 -16.18 7.86
N LEU A 137 8.70 -15.19 8.35
CA LEU A 137 7.36 -14.89 7.84
C LEU A 137 7.39 -14.46 6.36
N VAL A 138 8.33 -13.60 5.95
CA VAL A 138 8.55 -13.28 4.52
C VAL A 138 8.81 -14.56 3.73
N LYS A 139 9.74 -15.41 4.18
CA LYS A 139 10.03 -16.68 3.49
C LYS A 139 8.77 -17.51 3.31
N ARG A 140 7.95 -17.65 4.35
CA ARG A 140 6.69 -18.40 4.31
C ARG A 140 5.63 -17.76 3.41
N LEU A 141 5.60 -16.43 3.29
CA LEU A 141 4.70 -15.71 2.38
C LEU A 141 4.91 -16.17 0.92
N TYR A 142 6.17 -16.32 0.52
CA TYR A 142 6.55 -16.74 -0.83
C TYR A 142 6.51 -18.26 -1.04
N GLU A 143 6.62 -19.05 0.03
CA GLU A 143 6.49 -20.50 -0.04
C GLU A 143 5.02 -20.93 -0.23
N GLY A 144 4.66 -21.37 -1.44
CA GLY A 144 3.42 -22.10 -1.65
C GLY A 144 2.14 -21.24 -1.68
N GLY A 145 2.27 -19.92 -1.93
CA GLY A 145 1.14 -19.01 -2.17
C GLY A 145 0.37 -18.65 -0.90
N ASN A 146 1.10 -18.38 0.19
CA ASN A 146 0.49 -18.02 1.47
C ASN A 146 0.14 -16.53 1.53
N GLU A 147 -0.79 -16.23 2.41
CA GLU A 147 -1.10 -14.91 2.96
C GLU A 147 -0.85 -14.98 4.46
N ILE A 148 -0.37 -13.88 5.05
CA ILE A 148 -0.24 -13.73 6.50
C ILE A 148 -1.43 -12.92 6.99
N LEU A 149 -2.14 -13.43 7.99
CA LEU A 149 -3.23 -12.73 8.65
C LEU A 149 -2.82 -12.42 10.09
N MET A 150 -2.98 -11.18 10.51
CA MET A 150 -2.70 -10.74 11.87
C MET A 150 -4.00 -10.38 12.57
N VAL A 151 -4.19 -10.95 13.76
CA VAL A 151 -5.43 -10.85 14.53
C VAL A 151 -5.13 -10.32 15.92
N LEU A 152 -5.87 -9.29 16.33
CA LEU A 152 -5.89 -8.78 17.69
C LEU A 152 -7.23 -9.17 18.31
N GLU A 153 -7.20 -9.86 19.44
CA GLU A 153 -8.40 -10.46 20.05
C GLU A 153 -9.12 -11.36 19.03
N ASP A 154 -10.31 -10.96 18.56
CA ASP A 154 -11.10 -11.70 17.56
C ASP A 154 -11.23 -10.96 16.22
N ARG A 155 -10.47 -9.88 16.01
CA ARG A 155 -10.51 -9.05 14.79
C ARG A 155 -9.23 -9.13 13.97
N ARG A 156 -9.37 -9.23 12.64
CA ARG A 156 -8.24 -9.06 11.73
C ARG A 156 -7.83 -7.60 11.72
N ILE A 157 -6.55 -7.33 11.98
CA ILE A 157 -5.99 -5.97 11.96
C ILE A 157 -5.09 -5.73 10.75
N ALA A 158 -4.53 -6.80 10.18
CA ALA A 158 -3.76 -6.72 8.96
C ALA A 158 -3.80 -8.03 8.15
N SER A 159 -3.59 -7.92 6.85
CA SER A 159 -3.28 -9.03 5.97
C SER A 159 -2.16 -8.68 5.01
N ILE A 160 -1.29 -9.64 4.74
CA ILE A 160 -0.14 -9.47 3.85
C ILE A 160 -0.15 -10.60 2.84
N SER A 161 0.03 -10.26 1.57
CA SER A 161 0.21 -11.19 0.47
C SER A 161 1.51 -10.83 -0.26
N PRO A 162 2.03 -11.70 -1.16
CA PRO A 162 3.14 -11.32 -2.04
C PRO A 162 2.87 -10.04 -2.86
N LYS A 163 1.60 -9.67 -3.05
CA LYS A 163 1.16 -8.54 -3.88
C LYS A 163 0.92 -7.26 -3.09
N GLY A 164 1.12 -7.24 -1.77
CA GLY A 164 0.89 -6.05 -0.95
C GLY A 164 0.24 -6.37 0.39
N PHE A 165 -0.30 -5.34 1.04
CA PHE A 165 -0.83 -5.44 2.39
C PHE A 165 -2.13 -4.65 2.56
N ALA A 166 -2.88 -5.03 3.58
CA ALA A 166 -4.04 -4.28 4.05
C ALA A 166 -3.97 -4.13 5.57
N VAL A 167 -4.47 -3.00 6.07
CA VAL A 167 -4.65 -2.69 7.48
C VAL A 167 -6.11 -2.31 7.68
N GLU A 168 -6.74 -2.87 8.70
CA GLU A 168 -8.16 -2.65 9.00
C GLU A 168 -8.31 -2.31 10.48
N GLU A 169 -8.57 -1.05 10.79
CA GLU A 169 -9.13 -0.66 12.08
C GLU A 169 -10.64 -0.80 12.00
N ASP A 170 -11.23 -1.57 12.92
CA ASP A 170 -12.66 -1.87 12.94
C ASP A 170 -13.49 -0.57 12.99
N VAL A 171 -14.04 -0.18 11.85
CA VAL A 171 -15.15 0.77 11.76
C VAL A 171 -16.38 -0.10 11.58
N GLY A 172 -17.02 -0.46 12.69
CA GLY A 172 -18.10 -1.43 12.77
C GLY A 172 -18.89 -1.61 11.47
N GLY A 173 -18.68 -2.76 10.84
CA GLY A 173 -19.51 -3.28 9.76
C GLY A 173 -19.41 -2.54 8.42
N LEU A 174 -18.35 -2.81 7.64
CA LEU A 174 -18.51 -2.97 6.18
C LEU A 174 -17.32 -3.75 5.60
N LEU A 175 -17.52 -5.06 5.53
CA LEU A 175 -16.77 -6.01 4.73
C LEU A 175 -16.88 -5.63 3.24
N ILE A 176 -16.03 -4.72 2.76
CA ILE A 176 -15.85 -4.56 1.31
C ILE A 176 -14.80 -5.57 0.87
N LYS A 177 -15.27 -6.78 0.55
CA LYS A 177 -14.65 -7.63 -0.46
C LYS A 177 -14.57 -6.84 -1.77
N ARG A 178 -13.49 -6.10 -1.99
CA ARG A 178 -12.97 -5.78 -3.32
C ARG A 178 -11.46 -5.93 -3.27
N LEU A 179 -11.03 -7.19 -3.38
CA LEU A 179 -9.84 -7.49 -4.14
C LEU A 179 -10.09 -6.87 -5.52
N LEU A 180 -9.31 -5.85 -5.86
CA LEU A 180 -9.26 -5.36 -7.23
C LEU A 180 -9.01 -6.59 -8.13
N PRO A 181 -9.77 -6.77 -9.22
CA PRO A 181 -9.48 -7.82 -10.18
C PRO A 181 -8.05 -7.62 -10.66
N SER A 182 -7.23 -8.65 -10.54
CA SER A 182 -5.84 -8.66 -11.00
C SER A 182 -5.66 -8.48 -12.50
N GLN A 183 -6.74 -8.24 -13.26
CA GLN A 183 -6.71 -8.01 -14.70
C GLN A 183 -6.47 -6.54 -15.08
N ASP A 184 -6.87 -5.56 -14.26
CA ASP A 184 -6.78 -4.14 -14.68
C ASP A 184 -5.38 -3.52 -14.50
N ILE A 185 -4.46 -4.19 -13.78
CA ILE A 185 -3.07 -3.72 -13.62
C ILE A 185 -2.17 -4.28 -14.73
N GLU A 186 -2.45 -5.48 -15.22
CA GLU A 186 -1.74 -6.03 -16.38
C GLU A 186 -2.06 -5.22 -17.65
N ASP A 187 -3.30 -4.75 -17.82
CA ASP A 187 -3.68 -3.92 -18.97
C ASP A 187 -3.14 -2.47 -18.90
N ALA A 188 -2.85 -1.95 -17.70
CA ALA A 188 -2.21 -0.65 -17.52
C ALA A 188 -0.68 -0.73 -17.72
N ALA A 189 -0.07 -1.90 -17.52
CA ALA A 189 1.37 -2.11 -17.71
C ALA A 189 1.74 -2.47 -19.17
N TYR A 190 0.79 -2.96 -19.98
CA TYR A 190 1.07 -3.47 -21.33
C TYR A 190 0.73 -2.55 -22.52
N ASN A 191 0.24 -1.32 -22.30
CA ASN A 191 -0.14 -0.39 -23.38
C ASN A 191 0.81 0.80 -23.59
N PHE A 192 2.09 0.68 -23.21
CA PHE A 192 3.16 1.63 -23.60
C PHE A 192 4.09 1.04 -24.68
N GLY A 193 3.49 0.48 -25.73
CA GLY A 193 4.16 0.09 -26.97
C GLY A 193 3.82 1.06 -28.10
#